data_AF-A0A172YPD7-F1
#
_entry.id   AF-A0A172YPD7-F1
#
_cell.length_a   1.000
_cell.length_b   1.000
_cell.length_c   1.000
_cell.angle_alpha   90.00
_cell.angle_beta   90.00
_cell.angle_gamma   90.00
#
_symmetry.space_group_name_H-M   'P 1'
#
loop_
_entity.id
_entity.type
_entity.pdbx_description
1 polymer ?
#
loop_
_entity_poly.entity_id
_entity_poly.type
_entity_poly.pdbx_seq_one_letter_code
_entity_poly.pdbx_strand_id
1 'polypeptide(L)'
;MKITETIVDFAKLSTQKKHNFFQEILSFDRQIFPHSSVEELYDYMYDINAVSVPVVQYHHNGRLIGQNVIPILQLQLEGKPIYVVTSRAGVLAEYRHKNLTLGSAIRVAIRHRLRYPKAPLWFVSTLMQPKVYTLFASRSQYFFPRHNVVMPDVHRKIIELMLSRNQQAEERSDGIYVCRAVMPKVTPDQLIRLRNRSDDHIRFFMQHVPDYFEGKGLMCVCLLDFKTIIETTWNLTMGRYVH
;
A
#
# COMPACT_ATOMS: atom_id res chain seq x y z
N MET A 1 -16.74 -17.94 7.63
CA MET A 1 -15.73 -18.16 6.56
C MET A 1 -14.35 -18.21 7.19
N LYS A 2 -13.69 -19.37 7.20
CA LYS A 2 -12.38 -19.54 7.85
C LYS A 2 -11.27 -19.25 6.82
N ILE A 3 -10.70 -18.06 6.87
CA ILE A 3 -9.53 -17.70 6.07
C ILE A 3 -8.27 -18.03 6.88
N THR A 4 -7.30 -18.69 6.27
CA THR A 4 -5.97 -18.91 6.85
C THR A 4 -4.93 -18.03 6.17
N GLU A 5 -3.86 -17.72 6.87
CA GLU A 5 -2.78 -16.86 6.39
C GLU A 5 -1.46 -17.58 6.46
N THR A 6 -0.63 -17.41 5.44
CA THR A 6 0.78 -17.77 5.46
C THR A 6 1.62 -16.53 5.22
N ILE A 7 2.78 -16.44 5.88
CA ILE A 7 3.72 -15.31 5.73
C ILE A 7 5.09 -15.88 5.41
N VAL A 8 5.64 -15.51 4.26
CA VAL A 8 6.98 -15.89 3.82
C VAL A 8 7.77 -14.63 3.57
N ASP A 9 8.96 -14.52 4.15
CA ASP A 9 9.88 -13.42 3.84
C ASP A 9 10.69 -13.78 2.60
N PHE A 10 10.28 -13.24 1.45
CA PHE A 10 10.86 -13.56 0.15
C PHE A 10 12.36 -13.29 0.11
N ALA A 11 12.83 -12.22 0.77
CA ALA A 11 14.24 -11.85 0.82
C ALA A 11 15.14 -12.96 1.41
N LYS A 12 14.59 -13.80 2.31
CA LYS A 12 15.31 -14.87 3.03
C LYS A 12 15.29 -16.23 2.33
N LEU A 13 14.56 -16.36 1.22
CA LEU A 13 14.52 -17.60 0.47
C LEU A 13 15.84 -17.83 -0.29
N SER A 14 16.20 -19.11 -0.50
CA SER A 14 17.29 -19.47 -1.41
C SER A 14 16.91 -19.13 -2.86
N THR A 15 17.90 -18.99 -3.74
CA THR A 15 17.69 -18.59 -5.15
C THR A 15 16.64 -19.45 -5.86
N GLN A 16 16.72 -20.78 -5.74
CA GLN A 16 15.75 -21.68 -6.35
C GLN A 16 14.33 -21.49 -5.78
N LYS A 17 14.21 -21.33 -4.46
CA LYS A 17 12.91 -21.10 -3.80
C LYS A 17 12.33 -19.73 -4.18
N LYS A 18 13.18 -18.70 -4.31
CA LYS A 18 12.78 -17.36 -4.79
C LYS A 18 12.19 -17.45 -6.19
N HIS A 19 12.86 -18.13 -7.11
CA HIS A 19 12.37 -18.26 -8.48
C HIS A 19 10.99 -18.92 -8.53
N ASN A 20 10.84 -20.09 -7.90
CA ASN A 20 9.57 -20.81 -7.89
C ASN A 20 8.45 -19.97 -7.23
N PHE A 21 8.73 -19.37 -6.09
CA PHE A 21 7.74 -18.57 -5.36
C PHE A 21 7.38 -17.28 -6.10
N PHE A 22 8.33 -16.65 -6.81
CA PHE A 22 8.04 -15.52 -7.69
C PHE A 22 7.08 -15.90 -8.82
N GLN A 23 7.26 -17.06 -9.45
CA GLN A 23 6.34 -17.54 -10.49
C GLN A 23 4.91 -17.77 -9.95
N GLU A 24 4.79 -18.32 -8.73
CA GLU A 24 3.49 -18.48 -8.06
C GLU A 24 2.83 -17.11 -7.78
N ILE A 25 3.59 -16.16 -7.25
CA ILE A 25 3.11 -14.80 -6.96
C ILE A 25 2.71 -14.08 -8.25
N LEU A 26 3.51 -14.17 -9.31
CA LEU A 26 3.22 -13.56 -10.62
C LEU A 26 1.95 -14.15 -11.24
N SER A 27 1.81 -15.47 -11.21
CA SER A 27 0.63 -16.18 -11.73
C SER A 27 -0.65 -15.72 -11.02
N PHE A 28 -0.60 -15.56 -9.70
CA PHE A 28 -1.74 -15.05 -8.94
C PHE A 28 -1.94 -13.54 -9.11
N ASP A 29 -0.86 -12.76 -9.16
CA ASP A 29 -0.89 -11.30 -9.33
C ASP A 29 -1.64 -10.93 -10.61
N ARG A 30 -1.36 -11.60 -11.73
CA ARG A 30 -2.03 -11.38 -13.03
C ARG A 30 -3.53 -11.67 -13.02
N GLN A 31 -4.02 -12.53 -12.13
CA GLN A 31 -5.47 -12.75 -11.98
C GLN A 31 -6.17 -11.52 -11.40
N ILE A 32 -5.44 -10.75 -10.58
CA ILE A 32 -5.96 -9.54 -9.93
C ILE A 32 -5.60 -8.31 -10.74
N PHE A 33 -4.38 -8.22 -11.26
CA PHE A 33 -3.76 -7.09 -11.95
C PHE A 33 -3.41 -7.51 -13.39
N PRO A 34 -4.38 -7.57 -14.31
CA PRO A 34 -4.19 -8.18 -15.63
C PRO A 34 -3.16 -7.46 -16.51
N HIS A 35 -2.88 -6.19 -16.21
CA HIS A 35 -1.91 -5.37 -16.94
C HIS A 35 -0.54 -5.31 -16.25
N SER A 36 -0.31 -6.11 -15.20
CA SER A 36 1.01 -6.16 -14.55
C SER A 36 2.04 -6.78 -15.47
N SER A 37 3.14 -6.06 -15.71
CA SER A 37 4.31 -6.62 -16.38
C SER A 37 5.10 -7.51 -15.40
N VAL A 38 5.97 -8.36 -15.96
CA VAL A 38 6.86 -9.18 -15.13
C VAL A 38 7.90 -8.30 -14.46
N GLU A 39 8.41 -7.34 -15.22
CA GLU A 39 9.46 -6.40 -14.84
C GLU A 39 9.01 -5.56 -13.65
N GLU A 40 7.78 -5.04 -13.65
CA GLU A 40 7.26 -4.24 -12.55
C GLU A 40 7.18 -5.04 -11.24
N LEU A 41 6.66 -6.26 -11.29
CA LEU A 41 6.59 -7.11 -10.11
C LEU A 41 8.00 -7.57 -9.67
N TYR A 42 8.89 -7.82 -10.62
CA TYR A 42 10.28 -8.19 -10.36
C TYR A 42 11.00 -7.06 -9.62
N ASP A 43 11.01 -5.85 -10.18
CA ASP A 43 11.64 -4.67 -9.58
C ASP A 43 11.07 -4.38 -8.19
N TYR A 44 9.76 -4.56 -8.01
CA TYR A 44 9.10 -4.39 -6.72
C TYR A 44 9.53 -5.42 -5.67
N MET A 45 9.79 -6.67 -6.06
CA MET A 45 10.16 -7.76 -5.15
C MET A 45 11.67 -7.91 -4.91
N TYR A 46 12.48 -7.51 -5.89
CA TYR A 46 13.93 -7.66 -5.90
C TYR A 46 14.67 -6.32 -5.70
N ASP A 47 13.98 -5.28 -5.23
CA ASP A 47 14.59 -4.00 -4.91
C ASP A 47 15.84 -4.19 -4.04
N ILE A 48 16.97 -3.65 -4.51
CA ILE A 48 18.28 -3.78 -3.84
C ILE A 48 18.28 -3.19 -2.43
N ASN A 49 17.36 -2.27 -2.13
CA ASN A 49 17.22 -1.63 -0.83
C ASN A 49 16.26 -2.40 0.09
N ALA A 50 15.60 -3.46 -0.39
CA ALA A 50 14.69 -4.25 0.41
C ALA A 50 15.46 -5.12 1.42
N VAL A 51 15.30 -4.80 2.72
CA VAL A 51 15.88 -5.60 3.82
C VAL A 51 14.98 -6.77 4.21
N SER A 52 13.71 -6.71 3.83
CA SER A 52 12.71 -7.75 4.03
C SER A 52 11.61 -7.59 3.00
N VAL A 53 11.06 -8.70 2.51
CA VAL A 53 9.92 -8.69 1.59
C VAL A 53 8.89 -9.72 2.06
N PRO A 54 8.13 -9.44 3.14
CA PRO A 54 7.04 -10.30 3.56
C PRO A 54 5.96 -10.39 2.48
N VAL A 55 5.67 -11.62 2.08
CA VAL A 55 4.53 -11.99 1.24
C VAL A 55 3.52 -12.69 2.13
N VAL A 56 2.36 -12.07 2.30
CA VAL A 56 1.24 -12.64 3.04
C VAL A 56 0.26 -13.23 2.04
N GLN A 57 0.00 -14.53 2.11
CA GLN A 57 -0.99 -15.20 1.26
C GLN A 57 -2.20 -15.62 2.09
N TYR A 58 -3.41 -15.37 1.56
CA TYR A 58 -4.68 -15.69 2.21
C TYR A 58 -5.34 -16.86 1.51
N HIS A 59 -5.77 -17.84 2.27
CA HIS A 59 -6.35 -19.07 1.75
C HIS A 59 -7.75 -19.32 2.30
N HIS A 60 -8.64 -19.81 1.45
CA HIS A 60 -9.97 -20.29 1.84
C HIS A 60 -10.18 -21.67 1.20
N ASN A 61 -10.44 -22.69 2.03
CA ASN A 61 -10.59 -24.08 1.60
C ASN A 61 -9.42 -24.58 0.73
N GLY A 62 -8.18 -24.24 1.12
CA GLY A 62 -6.96 -24.62 0.41
C GLY A 62 -6.66 -23.81 -0.86
N ARG A 63 -7.60 -22.97 -1.33
CA ARG A 63 -7.41 -22.10 -2.49
C ARG A 63 -6.79 -20.77 -2.07
N LEU A 64 -5.78 -20.30 -2.80
CA LEU A 64 -5.25 -18.95 -2.67
C LEU A 64 -6.30 -17.93 -3.16
N ILE A 65 -6.71 -17.02 -2.28
CA ILE A 65 -7.76 -16.02 -2.54
C ILE A 65 -7.27 -14.58 -2.51
N GLY A 66 -6.06 -14.35 -1.99
CA GLY A 66 -5.44 -13.04 -1.97
C GLY A 66 -3.96 -13.14 -1.63
N GLN A 67 -3.24 -12.06 -1.90
CA GLN A 67 -1.87 -11.87 -1.47
C GLN A 67 -1.58 -10.40 -1.11
N ASN A 68 -0.59 -10.17 -0.28
CA ASN A 68 -0.03 -8.86 -0.02
C ASN A 68 1.50 -8.95 0.00
N VAL A 69 2.15 -8.30 -0.96
CA VAL A 69 3.61 -8.17 -1.03
C VAL A 69 4.00 -6.86 -0.38
N ILE A 70 4.81 -6.93 0.68
CA ILE A 70 5.08 -5.80 1.58
C ILE A 70 6.60 -5.54 1.67
N PRO A 71 7.26 -5.02 0.62
CA PRO A 71 8.67 -4.69 0.72
C PRO A 71 8.93 -3.66 1.83
N ILE A 72 9.97 -3.91 2.61
CA ILE A 72 10.51 -2.97 3.59
C ILE A 72 11.88 -2.53 3.10
N LEU A 73 11.95 -1.29 2.63
CA LEU A 73 13.16 -0.69 2.09
C LEU A 73 13.93 0.00 3.22
N GLN A 74 15.25 -0.16 3.23
CA GLN A 74 16.15 0.67 4.03
C GLN A 74 16.71 1.77 3.14
N LEU A 75 16.32 3.01 3.40
CA LEU A 75 16.77 4.19 2.64
C LEU A 75 17.53 5.14 3.56
N GLN A 76 18.09 6.20 2.97
CA GLN A 76 18.69 7.30 3.73
C GLN A 76 17.95 8.61 3.46
N LEU A 77 17.70 9.35 4.53
CA LEU A 77 17.23 10.73 4.47
C LEU A 77 18.19 11.59 5.29
N GLU A 78 18.84 12.56 4.64
CA GLU A 78 19.80 13.47 5.30
C GLU A 78 20.90 12.71 6.09
N GLY A 79 21.41 11.62 5.49
CA GLY A 79 22.46 10.77 6.09
C GLY A 79 21.99 9.86 7.23
N LYS A 80 20.69 9.83 7.56
CA LYS A 80 20.12 8.95 8.59
C LYS A 80 19.35 7.79 7.96
N PRO A 81 19.49 6.55 8.48
CA PRO A 81 18.73 5.42 7.98
C PRO A 81 17.25 5.57 8.34
N ILE A 82 16.40 5.35 7.35
CA ILE A 82 14.95 5.27 7.50
C ILE A 82 14.45 3.96 6.89
N TYR A 83 13.26 3.53 7.29
CA TYR A 83 12.59 2.40 6.67
C TYR A 83 11.30 2.85 5.99
N VAL A 84 11.06 2.34 4.78
CA VAL A 84 9.83 2.59 4.01
C VAL A 84 9.15 1.26 3.74
N VAL A 85 7.91 1.13 4.19
CA VAL A 85 7.00 0.04 3.91
C VAL A 85 6.11 0.45 2.75
N THR A 86 6.12 -0.35 1.70
CA THR A 86 5.16 -0.26 0.60
C THR A 86 4.29 -1.52 0.60
N SER A 87 3.16 -1.50 -0.10
CA SER A 87 2.26 -2.65 -0.14
C SER A 87 1.58 -2.77 -1.50
N ARG A 88 1.66 -3.98 -2.07
CA ARG A 88 0.92 -4.42 -3.24
C ARG A 88 -0.04 -5.52 -2.79
N ALA A 89 -1.24 -5.11 -2.44
CA ALA A 89 -2.29 -5.97 -1.90
C ALA A 89 -3.33 -6.28 -2.98
N GLY A 90 -3.67 -7.56 -3.14
CA GLY A 90 -4.65 -8.02 -4.10
C GLY A 90 -5.49 -9.17 -3.56
N VAL A 91 -6.80 -9.10 -3.78
CA VAL A 91 -7.76 -10.14 -3.38
C VAL A 91 -8.69 -10.40 -4.57
N LEU A 92 -9.04 -11.67 -4.79
CA LEU A 92 -10.01 -12.07 -5.82
C LEU A 92 -11.34 -11.34 -5.61
N ALA A 93 -12.02 -10.99 -6.71
CA ALA A 93 -13.20 -10.11 -6.69
C ALA A 93 -14.30 -10.57 -5.73
N GLU A 94 -14.57 -11.87 -5.68
CA GLU A 94 -15.55 -12.52 -4.79
C GLU A 94 -15.21 -12.44 -3.29
N TYR A 95 -13.97 -12.06 -2.92
CA TYR A 95 -13.51 -11.95 -1.53
C TYR A 95 -13.23 -10.49 -1.09
N ARG A 96 -13.51 -9.47 -1.92
CA ARG A 96 -13.21 -8.05 -1.63
C ARG A 96 -14.13 -7.36 -0.62
N HIS A 97 -15.00 -8.10 0.07
CA HIS A 97 -16.04 -7.53 0.94
C HIS A 97 -15.54 -7.06 2.31
N LYS A 98 -14.29 -7.37 2.68
CA LYS A 98 -13.63 -6.94 3.93
C LYS A 98 -12.19 -6.50 3.65
N ASN A 99 -11.64 -5.64 4.51
CA ASN A 99 -10.24 -5.20 4.46
C ASN A 99 -9.28 -6.31 4.93
N LEU A 100 -9.26 -7.42 4.20
CA LEU A 100 -8.56 -8.66 4.56
C LEU A 100 -7.06 -8.43 4.78
N THR A 101 -6.47 -7.53 4.00
CA THR A 101 -5.02 -7.35 3.95
C THR A 101 -4.45 -6.37 4.96
N LEU A 102 -5.30 -5.62 5.66
CA LEU A 102 -4.86 -4.51 6.52
C LEU A 102 -4.27 -5.01 7.84
N GLY A 103 -4.91 -5.98 8.49
CA GLY A 103 -4.46 -6.48 9.79
C GLY A 103 -3.13 -7.24 9.73
N SER A 104 -2.85 -7.94 8.64
CA SER A 104 -1.55 -8.57 8.38
C SER A 104 -0.46 -7.53 8.07
N ALA A 105 -0.77 -6.50 7.28
CA ALA A 105 0.17 -5.41 7.00
C ALA A 105 0.56 -4.66 8.28
N ILE A 106 -0.40 -4.37 9.16
CA ILE A 106 -0.15 -3.78 10.48
C ILE A 106 0.75 -4.70 11.32
N ARG A 107 0.48 -6.02 11.35
CA ARG A 107 1.34 -6.98 12.06
C ARG A 107 2.78 -6.99 11.53
N VAL A 108 2.98 -6.90 10.22
CA VAL A 108 4.31 -6.79 9.60
C VAL A 108 5.02 -5.50 10.03
N ALA A 109 4.32 -4.36 9.96
CA ALA A 109 4.86 -3.07 10.39
C ALA A 109 5.26 -3.06 11.87
N ILE A 110 4.39 -3.56 12.76
CA ILE A 110 4.67 -3.65 14.21
C ILE A 110 5.90 -4.52 14.47
N ARG A 111 5.98 -5.71 13.86
CA ARG A 111 7.14 -6.60 14.03
C ARG A 111 8.44 -5.93 13.60
N HIS A 112 8.41 -5.18 12.49
CA HIS A 112 9.58 -4.43 12.04
C HIS A 112 9.95 -3.30 13.01
N ARG A 113 8.96 -2.54 13.48
CA ARG A 113 9.14 -1.42 14.43
C ARG A 113 9.70 -1.87 15.77
N LEU A 114 9.33 -3.07 16.25
CA LEU A 114 9.88 -3.69 17.45
C LEU A 114 11.35 -4.10 17.27
N ARG A 115 11.72 -4.56 16.07
CA ARG A 115 13.11 -4.95 15.76
C ARG A 115 14.05 -3.75 15.59
N TYR A 116 13.55 -2.64 15.04
CA TYR A 116 14.36 -1.45 14.76
C TYR A 116 13.76 -0.19 15.42
N PRO A 117 13.81 -0.07 16.76
CA PRO A 117 13.00 0.92 17.43
C PRO A 117 13.48 2.37 17.29
N LYS A 118 14.73 2.58 16.89
CA LYS A 118 15.39 3.90 16.78
C LYS A 118 15.29 4.53 15.40
N ALA A 119 14.98 3.74 14.37
CA ALA A 119 14.84 4.23 13.00
C ALA A 119 13.35 4.49 12.70
N PRO A 120 13.00 5.60 12.03
CA PRO A 120 11.62 5.86 11.65
C PRO A 120 11.16 4.87 10.59
N LEU A 121 9.91 4.43 10.72
CA LEU A 121 9.24 3.56 9.77
C LEU A 121 8.13 4.36 9.10
N TRP A 122 8.15 4.44 7.78
CA TRP A 122 7.18 5.18 6.99
C TRP A 122 6.36 4.20 6.16
N PHE A 123 5.06 4.45 6.01
CA PHE A 123 4.24 3.84 4.99
C PHE A 123 4.19 4.78 3.80
N VAL A 124 4.56 4.30 2.62
CA VAL A 124 4.41 5.03 1.36
C VAL A 124 3.74 4.12 0.34
N SER A 125 2.67 4.59 -0.31
CA SER A 125 1.97 3.80 -1.31
C SER A 125 1.18 4.68 -2.27
N THR A 126 1.08 4.24 -3.52
CA THR A 126 0.23 4.85 -4.54
C THR A 126 -1.17 4.25 -4.46
N LEU A 127 -2.13 5.02 -3.92
CA LEU A 127 -3.49 4.56 -3.75
C LEU A 127 -4.34 4.88 -4.97
N MET A 128 -4.88 3.85 -5.60
CA MET A 128 -5.63 3.95 -6.86
C MET A 128 -7.14 4.08 -6.68
N GLN A 129 -7.64 3.68 -5.50
CA GLN A 129 -9.08 3.61 -5.25
C GLN A 129 -9.49 4.69 -4.24
N PRO A 130 -10.48 5.53 -4.56
CA PRO A 130 -10.98 6.55 -3.63
C PRO A 130 -11.38 5.98 -2.26
N LYS A 131 -11.98 4.77 -2.25
CA LYS A 131 -12.37 4.07 -1.01
C LYS A 131 -11.19 3.68 -0.14
N VAL A 132 -10.07 3.26 -0.74
CA VAL A 132 -8.88 2.86 -0.01
C VAL A 132 -8.19 4.10 0.56
N TYR A 133 -8.04 5.16 -0.24
CA TYR A 133 -7.57 6.46 0.26
C TYR A 133 -8.41 6.96 1.43
N THR A 134 -9.73 6.98 1.26
CA THR A 134 -10.67 7.42 2.32
C THR A 134 -10.54 6.57 3.57
N LEU A 135 -10.32 5.26 3.45
CA LEU A 135 -10.11 4.39 4.60
C LEU A 135 -8.88 4.80 5.42
N PHE A 136 -7.78 5.20 4.79
CA PHE A 136 -6.59 5.62 5.53
C PHE A 136 -6.73 7.05 6.05
N ALA A 137 -7.15 7.99 5.19
CA ALA A 137 -7.36 9.37 5.57
C ALA A 137 -8.37 9.46 6.73
N SER A 138 -9.56 8.85 6.63
CA SER A 138 -10.55 8.94 7.71
C SER A 138 -10.16 8.29 9.05
N ARG A 139 -9.02 7.57 9.14
CA ARG A 139 -8.59 6.82 10.33
C ARG A 139 -7.30 7.31 10.96
N SER A 140 -6.52 8.13 10.25
CA SER A 140 -5.27 8.71 10.74
C SER A 140 -5.14 10.18 10.37
N GLN A 141 -4.80 11.02 11.34
CA GLN A 141 -4.48 12.43 11.12
C GLN A 141 -3.11 12.63 10.46
N TYR A 142 -2.26 11.60 10.49
CA TYR A 142 -0.89 11.64 9.95
C TYR A 142 -0.77 10.98 8.58
N PHE A 143 -1.90 10.74 7.91
CA PHE A 143 -1.94 10.19 6.56
C PHE A 143 -2.10 11.34 5.56
N PHE A 144 -1.08 11.54 4.72
CA PHE A 144 -0.99 12.64 3.75
C PHE A 144 -0.85 12.10 2.31
N PRO A 145 -1.20 12.91 1.29
CA PRO A 145 -1.90 14.19 1.39
C PRO A 145 -3.33 14.01 1.93
N ARG A 146 -3.88 15.07 2.53
CA ARG A 146 -5.18 15.03 3.22
C ARG A 146 -6.00 16.27 2.88
N HIS A 147 -7.32 16.10 2.78
CA HIS A 147 -8.24 17.22 2.60
C HIS A 147 -8.06 18.28 3.71
N ASN A 148 -7.91 19.54 3.31
CA ASN A 148 -7.77 20.73 4.17
C ASN A 148 -6.63 20.69 5.19
N VAL A 149 -5.59 19.87 4.97
CA VAL A 149 -4.41 19.85 5.84
C VAL A 149 -3.15 19.94 5.00
N VAL A 150 -2.32 20.92 5.32
CA VAL A 150 -0.99 21.08 4.70
C VAL A 150 -0.10 19.93 5.15
N MET A 151 0.52 19.26 4.18
CA MET A 151 1.46 18.17 4.46
C MET A 151 2.74 18.74 5.10
N PRO A 152 3.19 18.22 6.26
CA PRO A 152 4.45 18.65 6.87
C PRO A 152 5.65 18.35 5.98
N ASP A 153 6.68 19.21 6.03
CA ASP A 153 7.88 19.11 5.18
C ASP A 153 8.58 17.75 5.26
N VAL A 154 8.64 17.14 6.45
CA VAL A 154 9.23 15.81 6.62
C VAL A 154 8.49 14.74 5.81
N HIS A 155 7.17 14.82 5.71
CA HIS A 155 6.36 13.89 4.90
C HIS A 155 6.59 14.15 3.41
N ARG A 156 6.69 15.43 3.01
CA ARG A 156 7.03 15.83 1.65
C ARG A 156 8.38 15.26 1.21
N LYS A 157 9.42 15.43 2.03
CA LYS A 157 10.78 14.89 1.77
C LYS A 157 10.77 13.36 1.59
N ILE A 158 9.94 12.65 2.33
CA ILE A 158 9.78 11.19 2.19
C ILE A 158 9.12 10.83 0.86
N ILE A 159 8.09 11.59 0.43
CA ILE A 159 7.51 11.43 -0.90
C ILE A 159 8.57 11.71 -1.97
N GLU A 160 9.27 12.85 -1.91
CA GLU A 160 10.31 13.23 -2.88
C GLU A 160 11.41 12.18 -3.00
N LEU A 161 11.86 11.63 -1.86
CA LEU A 161 12.80 10.50 -1.85
C LEU A 161 12.25 9.30 -2.63
N MET A 162 10.98 8.97 -2.46
CA MET A 162 10.34 7.87 -3.17
C MET A 162 10.05 8.21 -4.65
N LEU A 163 9.79 9.47 -4.98
CA LEU A 163 9.63 9.97 -6.35
C LEU A 163 10.94 9.90 -7.13
N SER A 164 12.09 10.17 -6.50
CA SER A 164 13.40 10.02 -7.15
C SER A 164 13.67 8.59 -7.66
N ARG A 165 12.93 7.61 -7.14
CA ARG A 165 12.99 6.19 -7.51
C ARG A 165 11.91 5.79 -8.52
N ASN A 166 10.95 6.67 -8.82
CA ASN A 166 9.85 6.43 -9.74
C ASN A 166 9.82 7.49 -10.85
N GLN A 167 10.25 7.10 -12.04
CA GLN A 167 10.44 8.03 -13.17
C GLN A 167 9.13 8.57 -13.79
N GLN A 168 7.95 8.15 -13.32
CA GLN A 168 6.66 8.45 -13.96
C GLN A 168 5.66 9.18 -13.05
N ALA A 169 6.16 10.03 -12.16
CA ALA A 169 5.30 10.83 -11.29
C ALA A 169 4.95 12.19 -11.90
N GLU A 170 3.73 12.64 -11.62
CA GLU A 170 3.18 13.94 -12.03
C GLU A 170 2.76 14.71 -10.78
N GLU A 171 3.25 15.94 -10.61
CA GLU A 171 2.74 16.85 -9.58
C GLU A 171 1.48 17.54 -10.09
N ARG A 172 0.36 17.38 -9.38
CA ARG A 172 -0.94 17.96 -9.78
C ARG A 172 -1.19 19.31 -9.12
N SER A 173 -0.64 19.49 -7.93
CA SER A 173 -0.71 20.69 -7.11
C SER A 173 0.34 20.57 -6.01
N ASP A 174 0.64 21.67 -5.31
CA ASP A 174 1.71 21.73 -4.33
C ASP A 174 1.69 20.54 -3.34
N GLY A 175 2.71 19.67 -3.44
CA GLY A 175 2.88 18.51 -2.56
C GLY A 175 1.92 17.35 -2.82
N ILE A 176 1.21 17.36 -3.94
CA ILE A 176 0.25 16.32 -4.35
C ILE A 176 0.75 15.67 -5.65
N TYR A 177 1.16 14.42 -5.51
CA TYR A 177 1.79 13.66 -6.58
C TYR A 177 0.96 12.46 -6.98
N VAL A 178 0.89 12.24 -8.29
CA VAL A 178 0.15 11.15 -8.92
C VAL A 178 1.13 10.29 -9.69
N CYS A 179 1.08 8.99 -9.45
CA CYS A 179 1.96 8.01 -10.08
C CYS A 179 1.13 7.00 -10.87
N ARG A 180 1.73 6.44 -11.93
CA ARG A 180 1.16 5.24 -12.56
C ARG A 180 1.23 4.07 -11.59
N ALA A 181 0.18 3.25 -11.60
CA ALA A 181 0.07 2.01 -10.86
C ALA A 181 -0.82 1.02 -11.63
N VAL A 182 -0.67 -0.28 -11.37
CA VAL A 182 -1.45 -1.29 -12.09
C VAL A 182 -2.82 -1.46 -11.44
N MET A 183 -3.86 -1.23 -12.25
CA MET A 183 -5.24 -1.36 -11.78
C MET A 183 -5.59 -2.82 -11.52
N PRO A 184 -6.22 -3.13 -10.37
CA PRO A 184 -6.86 -4.41 -10.22
C PRO A 184 -8.03 -4.51 -11.20
N LYS A 185 -8.37 -5.72 -11.65
CA LYS A 185 -9.56 -5.99 -12.47
C LYS A 185 -10.80 -5.44 -11.75
N VAL A 186 -11.42 -4.43 -12.34
CA VAL A 186 -12.64 -3.76 -11.82
C VAL A 186 -13.83 -4.17 -12.67
N THR A 187 -14.98 -4.43 -12.05
CA THR A 187 -16.24 -4.62 -12.79
C THR A 187 -16.96 -3.28 -12.98
N PRO A 188 -17.75 -3.08 -14.06
CA PRO A 188 -18.51 -1.85 -14.28
C PRO A 188 -19.36 -1.41 -13.08
N ASP A 189 -20.01 -2.36 -12.40
CA ASP A 189 -20.81 -2.09 -11.19
C ASP A 189 -19.99 -1.53 -10.01
N GLN A 190 -18.72 -1.92 -9.90
CA GLN A 190 -17.83 -1.40 -8.86
C GLN A 190 -17.47 0.07 -9.12
N LEU A 191 -17.28 0.45 -10.39
CA LEU A 191 -17.04 1.85 -10.80
C LEU A 191 -18.26 2.73 -10.48
N ILE A 192 -19.48 2.25 -10.74
CA ILE A 192 -20.71 2.99 -10.46
C ILE A 192 -20.90 3.21 -8.95
N ARG A 193 -20.66 2.18 -8.11
CA ARG A 193 -20.77 2.28 -6.65
C ARG A 193 -19.69 3.15 -5.99
N LEU A 194 -18.62 3.50 -6.70
CA LEU A 194 -17.57 4.41 -6.21
C LEU A 194 -18.01 5.87 -6.31
N ARG A 195 -18.86 6.21 -7.28
CA ARG A 195 -19.35 7.59 -7.53
C ARG A 195 -20.40 8.07 -6.52
N ASN A 196 -21.09 7.16 -5.81
CA ASN A 196 -22.32 7.49 -5.07
C ASN A 196 -22.13 7.78 -3.57
N ARG A 197 -20.90 7.86 -3.05
CA ARG A 197 -20.63 8.36 -1.68
C ARG A 197 -19.75 9.59 -1.76
N SER A 198 -20.23 10.73 -1.29
CA SER A 198 -19.52 12.00 -1.32
C SER A 198 -19.06 12.41 0.08
N ASP A 199 -18.00 11.76 0.56
CA ASP A 199 -17.18 12.26 1.67
C ASP A 199 -16.17 13.29 1.13
N ASP A 200 -15.73 14.24 1.96
CA ASP A 200 -14.69 15.23 1.65
C ASP A 200 -13.40 14.59 1.14
N HIS A 201 -13.01 13.45 1.71
CA HIS A 201 -11.84 12.70 1.26
C HIS A 201 -12.02 12.11 -0.15
N ILE A 202 -13.23 11.66 -0.49
CA ILE A 202 -13.52 11.18 -1.85
C ILE A 202 -13.48 12.34 -2.82
N ARG A 203 -14.05 13.51 -2.46
CA ARG A 203 -13.99 14.72 -3.30
C ARG A 203 -12.55 15.17 -3.54
N PHE A 204 -11.74 15.23 -2.48
CA PHE A 204 -10.32 15.54 -2.57
C PHE A 204 -9.59 14.57 -3.51
N PHE A 205 -9.77 13.26 -3.33
CA PHE A 205 -9.15 12.27 -4.22
C PHE A 205 -9.56 12.48 -5.67
N MET A 206 -10.86 12.64 -5.94
CA MET A 206 -11.39 12.79 -7.30
C MET A 206 -10.97 14.10 -7.96
N GLN A 207 -10.72 15.16 -7.18
CA GLN A 207 -10.20 16.43 -7.67
C GLN A 207 -8.75 16.29 -8.18
N HIS A 208 -7.93 15.51 -7.49
CA HIS A 208 -6.50 15.37 -7.82
C HIS A 208 -6.19 14.17 -8.73
N VAL A 209 -7.03 13.13 -8.72
CA VAL A 209 -6.87 11.92 -9.55
C VAL A 209 -8.17 11.61 -10.31
N PRO A 210 -8.68 12.53 -11.15
CA PRO A 210 -9.89 12.28 -11.92
C PRO A 210 -9.71 11.12 -12.92
N ASP A 211 -8.48 10.88 -13.37
CA ASP A 211 -8.05 9.86 -14.33
C ASP A 211 -7.55 8.56 -13.68
N TYR A 212 -7.96 8.27 -12.43
CA TYR A 212 -7.57 7.03 -11.74
C TYR A 212 -7.93 5.74 -12.51
N PHE A 213 -8.95 5.80 -13.37
CA PHE A 213 -9.37 4.69 -14.24
C PHE A 213 -8.34 4.36 -15.32
N GLU A 214 -7.39 5.26 -15.61
CA GLU A 214 -6.28 5.05 -16.55
C GLU A 214 -5.06 4.39 -15.90
N GLY A 215 -5.17 3.96 -14.64
CA GLY A 215 -4.05 3.41 -13.89
C GLY A 215 -3.15 4.46 -13.27
N LYS A 216 -3.75 5.56 -12.82
CA LYS A 216 -3.09 6.54 -11.97
C LYS A 216 -3.60 6.42 -10.52
N GLY A 217 -2.75 6.77 -9.58
CA GLY A 217 -3.10 6.79 -8.16
C GLY A 217 -2.39 7.89 -7.40
N LEU A 218 -2.95 8.23 -6.25
CA LEU A 218 -2.43 9.26 -5.37
C LEU A 218 -1.30 8.71 -4.52
N MET A 219 -0.12 9.30 -4.61
CA MET A 219 0.99 8.92 -3.74
C MET A 219 0.75 9.45 -2.33
N CYS A 220 0.74 8.54 -1.37
CA CYS A 220 0.43 8.85 0.02
C CYS A 220 1.56 8.43 0.96
N VAL A 221 1.67 9.10 2.10
CA VAL A 221 2.70 8.89 3.12
C VAL A 221 2.11 8.96 4.53
N CYS A 222 2.63 8.15 5.43
CA CYS A 222 2.26 8.16 6.84
C CYS A 222 3.43 7.67 7.70
N LEU A 223 3.71 8.35 8.82
CA LEU A 223 4.67 7.85 9.81
C LEU A 223 4.05 6.70 10.61
N LEU A 224 4.76 5.57 10.69
CA LEU A 224 4.34 4.39 11.44
C LEU A 224 5.06 4.30 12.80
N ASP A 225 4.85 5.30 13.65
CA ASP A 225 5.21 5.20 15.07
C ASP A 225 4.16 4.40 15.86
N PHE A 226 4.50 3.97 17.08
CA PHE A 226 3.59 3.16 17.89
C PHE A 226 2.27 3.87 18.16
N LYS A 227 2.31 5.19 18.38
CA LYS A 227 1.11 6.01 18.61
C LYS A 227 0.18 5.94 17.41
N THR A 228 0.67 6.26 16.23
CA THR A 228 -0.09 6.27 14.98
C THR A 228 -0.62 4.89 14.64
N ILE A 229 0.18 3.84 14.81
CA ILE A 229 -0.27 2.45 14.57
C ILE A 229 -1.41 2.08 15.53
N ILE A 230 -1.27 2.35 16.83
CA ILE A 230 -2.27 2.01 17.84
C ILE A 230 -3.56 2.80 17.61
N GLU A 231 -3.46 4.12 17.44
CA GLU A 231 -4.60 5.00 17.18
C GLU A 231 -5.35 4.59 15.91
N THR A 232 -4.63 4.35 14.81
CA THR A 232 -5.23 3.92 13.55
C THR A 232 -5.90 2.55 13.70
N THR A 233 -5.25 1.61 14.38
CA THR A 233 -5.82 0.27 14.61
C THR A 233 -7.09 0.35 15.44
N TRP A 234 -7.10 1.15 16.51
CA TRP A 234 -8.27 1.39 17.34
C TRP A 234 -9.41 2.04 16.56
N ASN A 235 -9.11 3.05 15.74
CA ASN A 235 -10.10 3.71 14.89
C ASN A 235 -10.70 2.75 13.86
N LEU A 236 -9.89 1.83 13.31
CA LEU A 236 -10.35 0.79 12.39
C LEU A 236 -11.27 -0.22 13.08
N THR A 237 -10.94 -0.66 14.30
CA THR A 237 -11.76 -1.63 15.04
C THR A 237 -13.08 -1.02 15.53
N MET A 238 -13.06 0.24 15.97
CA MET A 238 -14.24 0.94 16.48
C MET A 238 -15.06 1.63 15.39
N GLY A 239 -14.60 1.64 14.14
CA GLY A 239 -15.23 2.39 13.05
C GLY A 239 -15.21 3.91 13.24
N ARG A 240 -14.33 4.42 14.13
CA ARG A 240 -14.26 5.85 14.52
C ARG A 240 -13.59 6.68 13.43
N TYR A 241 -14.29 7.71 12.96
CA TYR A 241 -13.76 8.66 11.99
C TYR A 241 -12.92 9.71 12.70
N VAL A 242 -11.84 10.11 12.05
CA VAL A 242 -11.04 11.26 12.44
C VAL A 242 -11.20 12.31 11.36
N HIS A 243 -11.77 13.45 11.77
CA HIS A 243 -11.95 14.63 10.93
C HIS A 243 -10.61 15.37 10.81
#